data_AF-A0A9X2F5D0-F1
#
_entry.id   AF-A0A9X2F5D0-F1
#
_cell.length_a   1.000
_cell.length_b   1.000
_cell.length_c   1.000
_cell.angle_alpha   90.00
_cell.angle_beta   90.00
_cell.angle_gamma   90.00
#
_symmetry.space_group_name_H-M   'P 1'
#
loop_
_entity.id
_entity.type
_entity.pdbx_description
1 polymer ?
#
loop_
_entity_poly.entity_id
_entity_poly.type
_entity_poly.pdbx_seq_one_letter_code
_entity_poly.pdbx_strand_id
1 'polypeptide(L)'
;MTQSIGRPCCVAILTLLFSTGWSAARADIFPDPSIPQDSRSGTDRYNGLKKVLMMVVHDVDSPLSTEQWDNRVDTHRQREEQMRSFYATNSGGQFDFYFDDIIDTPIELNDDNTRPSNFYQLANNVAQGLGKNLSDYYLFAYDIGYTTNDTGWSGLSTSNRIYLQSIRTQVTQHEIGHQVGVDHAKAFVTRNDSNFHPYTWNEQSQQYEEYIPGVSPYDPMPFGVASYEYSNPFDTMGNISTGDFRIREKVSDVGWISESQFPRVDGEDGLGEGVHRIYAHDELQSMTDGLGNYGVVEGYAAGVNYGLQYQRLGQYFDTDTGTFLAETQTIDIEYRSGADGVQFYLSGEADGDNRLTGALVDIDSETNSRERLLEIGSSIEDTEFGMSRFIVDAGAVGQSTPTIDFLDYNPPAPTILAGSWWNITAIANGVDAIGSWIDLEFELISPLNGLAGDLNQDRIVNQDDIDLFLAGWMTDTLNMSSIDKYYHGDLDFSGLTDLTDLNLMHQAVSTAMGTSSGLQVPEASSAAIAVACTLLLGAVGYTRRGSSL
;
A
#
# COMPACT_ATOMS: atom_id res chain seq x y z
N MET A 1 -68.25 -30.18 12.97
CA MET A 1 -68.60 -30.97 14.17
C MET A 1 -67.88 -32.30 14.08
N THR A 2 -67.17 -32.70 15.15
CA THR A 2 -66.73 -34.07 15.52
C THR A 2 -65.83 -34.82 14.52
N GLN A 3 -64.53 -34.96 14.80
CA GLN A 3 -63.85 -36.10 15.47
C GLN A 3 -63.79 -37.39 14.60
N SER A 4 -62.76 -38.23 14.55
CA SER A 4 -61.33 -38.24 14.91
C SER A 4 -60.77 -39.65 14.59
N ILE A 5 -59.43 -39.78 14.51
CA ILE A 5 -58.58 -40.97 14.78
C ILE A 5 -58.18 -41.90 13.61
N GLY A 6 -56.86 -41.99 13.41
CA GLY A 6 -56.15 -43.08 12.74
C GLY A 6 -54.68 -42.76 12.42
N ARG A 7 -53.77 -42.84 13.41
CA ARG A 7 -52.28 -42.70 13.33
C ARG A 7 -51.62 -43.91 12.60
N PRO A 8 -50.28 -44.05 12.55
CA PRO A 8 -49.25 -43.25 11.85
C PRO A 8 -48.32 -44.13 10.98
N CYS A 9 -47.58 -43.55 10.03
CA CYS A 9 -46.41 -44.19 9.41
C CYS A 9 -45.13 -43.53 9.92
N CYS A 10 -44.17 -44.37 10.30
CA CYS A 10 -42.85 -44.04 10.81
C CYS A 10 -42.06 -43.10 9.88
N VAL A 11 -41.62 -41.97 10.41
CA VAL A 11 -40.46 -41.23 9.89
C VAL A 11 -39.35 -41.43 10.90
N ALA A 12 -38.31 -42.17 10.49
CA ALA A 12 -37.09 -42.29 11.24
C ALA A 12 -36.36 -40.93 11.18
N ILE A 13 -36.39 -40.20 12.30
CA ILE A 13 -35.51 -39.06 12.53
C ILE A 13 -34.14 -39.65 12.87
N LEU A 14 -33.21 -39.54 11.93
CA LEU A 14 -31.80 -39.78 12.16
C LEU A 14 -31.27 -38.63 13.03
N THR A 15 -31.21 -38.84 14.34
CA THR A 15 -30.53 -37.96 15.27
C THR A 15 -29.02 -38.13 15.07
N LEU A 16 -28.44 -37.30 14.20
CA LEU A 16 -27.00 -37.02 14.18
C LEU A 16 -26.68 -36.24 15.46
N LEU A 17 -26.29 -36.97 16.51
CA LEU A 17 -25.59 -36.43 17.66
C LEU A 17 -24.21 -35.96 17.18
N PHE A 18 -24.12 -34.72 16.73
CA PHE A 18 -22.85 -34.00 16.74
C PHE A 18 -22.47 -33.81 18.21
N SER A 19 -21.60 -34.66 18.73
CA SER A 19 -20.80 -34.31 19.89
C SER A 19 -19.80 -33.24 19.44
N THR A 20 -20.23 -31.98 19.39
CA THR A 20 -19.30 -30.86 19.39
C THR A 20 -18.62 -30.86 20.76
N GLY A 21 -17.51 -31.57 20.85
CA GLY A 21 -16.52 -31.30 21.88
C GLY A 21 -16.05 -29.88 21.67
N TRP A 22 -16.76 -28.91 22.23
CA TRP A 22 -16.21 -27.60 22.53
C TRP A 22 -15.09 -27.87 23.52
N SER A 23 -13.89 -28.14 23.01
CA SER A 23 -12.69 -27.76 23.74
C SER A 23 -12.91 -26.29 24.06
N ALA A 24 -13.06 -25.96 25.34
CA ALA A 24 -13.01 -24.56 25.77
C ALA A 24 -11.78 -23.98 25.09
N ALA A 25 -11.99 -23.06 24.14
CA ALA A 25 -10.91 -22.38 23.45
C ALA A 25 -10.00 -21.86 24.56
N ARG A 26 -8.83 -22.48 24.68
CA ARG A 26 -7.88 -22.10 25.70
C ARG A 26 -7.28 -20.83 25.13
N ALA A 27 -7.77 -19.71 25.62
CA ALA A 27 -7.25 -18.41 25.27
C ALA A 27 -5.73 -18.44 25.38
N ASP A 28 -5.05 -18.06 24.31
CA ASP A 28 -3.62 -17.81 24.33
C ASP A 28 -3.40 -16.46 25.00
N ILE A 29 -3.42 -16.49 26.34
CA ILE A 29 -3.22 -15.30 27.17
C ILE A 29 -1.73 -15.04 27.26
N PHE A 30 -1.26 -14.30 26.26
CA PHE A 30 -0.12 -13.40 26.34
C PHE A 30 -0.63 -12.05 26.88
N PRO A 31 0.21 -11.20 27.49
CA PRO A 31 1.67 -11.14 27.39
C PRO A 31 2.44 -12.11 28.31
N ASP A 32 3.68 -12.46 27.94
CA ASP A 32 4.58 -13.26 28.79
C ASP A 32 4.94 -12.51 30.09
N PRO A 33 4.51 -13.01 31.27
CA PRO A 33 4.80 -12.35 32.55
C PRO A 33 6.28 -12.42 32.94
N SER A 34 7.10 -13.19 32.22
CA SER A 34 8.55 -13.23 32.39
C SER A 34 9.26 -11.97 31.86
N ILE A 35 8.61 -11.24 30.95
CA ILE A 35 9.12 -9.98 30.42
C ILE A 35 8.94 -8.89 31.48
N PRO A 36 10.01 -8.18 31.88
CA PRO A 36 9.90 -7.13 32.89
C PRO A 36 8.96 -6.00 32.47
N GLN A 37 8.08 -5.59 33.39
CA GLN A 37 7.08 -4.56 33.12
C GLN A 37 7.69 -3.15 33.00
N ASP A 38 8.93 -3.00 33.47
CA ASP A 38 9.73 -1.78 33.53
C ASP A 38 10.84 -1.77 32.47
N SER A 39 10.84 -2.70 31.49
CA SER A 39 11.97 -2.93 30.58
C SER A 39 12.30 -1.71 29.70
N ARG A 40 13.08 -0.76 30.25
CA ARG A 40 13.62 0.43 29.59
C ARG A 40 14.89 0.14 28.81
N SER A 41 15.64 -0.91 29.19
CA SER A 41 16.94 -1.25 28.64
C SER A 41 17.03 -2.71 28.18
N GLY A 42 17.19 -2.93 26.87
CA GLY A 42 17.89 -4.11 26.34
C GLY A 42 17.12 -5.40 26.07
N THR A 43 15.96 -5.36 25.39
CA THR A 43 15.70 -6.14 24.13
C THR A 43 14.23 -6.31 23.77
N ASP A 44 13.27 -6.11 24.67
CA ASP A 44 11.86 -6.43 24.38
C ASP A 44 10.88 -5.30 24.71
N ARG A 45 10.87 -4.27 23.86
CA ARG A 45 9.95 -3.13 23.96
C ARG A 45 8.55 -3.45 23.45
N TYR A 46 8.44 -4.50 22.66
CA TYR A 46 7.29 -4.77 21.81
C TYR A 46 6.40 -5.86 22.38
N ASN A 47 6.86 -6.62 23.38
CA ASN A 47 6.08 -7.67 24.03
C ASN A 47 6.07 -7.50 25.55
N GLY A 48 5.19 -8.22 26.22
CA GLY A 48 5.07 -8.18 27.67
C GLY A 48 4.02 -7.19 28.15
N LEU A 49 3.76 -7.24 29.46
CA LEU A 49 2.86 -6.30 30.14
C LEU A 49 3.64 -5.06 30.59
N LYS A 50 3.31 -3.86 30.10
CA LYS A 50 4.08 -2.64 30.36
C LYS A 50 3.40 -1.69 31.36
N LYS A 51 4.17 -1.19 32.33
CA LYS A 51 3.69 -0.17 33.29
C LYS A 51 3.82 1.24 32.72
N VAL A 52 2.75 2.02 32.79
CA VAL A 52 2.76 3.42 32.33
C VAL A 52 2.43 4.36 33.48
N LEU A 53 3.18 5.45 33.60
CA LEU A 53 2.86 6.54 34.52
C LEU A 53 2.20 7.67 33.73
N MET A 54 0.92 7.93 33.99
CA MET A 54 0.18 9.05 33.41
C MET A 54 0.25 10.25 34.35
N MET A 55 0.71 11.39 33.82
CA MET A 55 0.86 12.65 34.53
C MET A 55 -0.06 13.69 33.90
N VAL A 56 -1.02 14.21 34.67
CA VAL A 56 -1.89 15.30 34.22
C VAL A 56 -1.23 16.63 34.57
N VAL A 57 -0.64 17.28 33.57
CA VAL A 57 0.13 18.50 33.73
C VAL A 57 -0.79 19.70 33.61
N HIS A 58 -0.82 20.54 34.64
CA HIS A 58 -1.59 21.78 34.66
C HIS A 58 -0.85 22.86 35.45
N ASP A 59 -1.35 24.10 35.36
CA ASP A 59 -0.82 25.23 36.11
C ASP A 59 -1.10 25.08 37.61
N VAL A 60 -0.08 25.29 38.46
CA VAL A 60 -0.19 25.34 39.92
C VAL A 60 -1.20 26.41 40.40
N ASP A 61 -1.33 27.51 39.66
CA ASP A 61 -2.27 28.59 39.99
C ASP A 61 -3.69 28.33 39.49
N SER A 62 -3.89 27.25 38.73
CA SER A 62 -5.20 26.77 38.28
C SER A 62 -5.42 25.31 38.70
N PRO A 63 -5.55 25.04 40.02
CA PRO A 63 -5.72 23.69 40.51
C PRO A 63 -7.01 23.05 39.98
N LEU A 64 -6.94 21.76 39.66
CA LEU A 64 -8.12 20.98 39.29
C LEU A 64 -9.04 20.84 40.52
N SER A 65 -10.33 21.05 40.32
CA SER A 65 -11.32 20.68 41.33
C SER A 65 -11.36 19.15 41.46
N THR A 66 -11.85 18.64 42.59
CA THR A 66 -12.03 17.19 42.79
C THR A 66 -12.85 16.56 41.67
N GLU A 67 -13.93 17.22 41.25
CA GLU A 67 -14.77 16.74 40.14
C GLU A 67 -14.03 16.73 38.79
N GLN A 68 -13.20 17.75 38.52
CA GLN A 68 -12.39 17.77 37.30
C GLN A 68 -11.34 16.66 37.30
N TRP A 69 -10.69 16.44 38.44
CA TRP A 69 -9.72 15.38 38.63
C TRP A 69 -10.35 13.99 38.45
N ASP A 70 -11.47 13.71 39.13
CA ASP A 70 -12.17 12.42 39.06
C ASP A 70 -12.62 12.12 37.63
N ASN A 71 -13.25 13.10 36.95
CA ASN A 71 -13.63 12.97 35.55
C ASN A 71 -12.43 12.69 34.63
N ARG A 72 -11.27 13.26 34.93
CA ARG A 72 -10.05 13.07 34.13
C ARG A 72 -9.45 11.68 34.32
N VAL A 73 -9.39 11.21 35.56
CA VAL A 73 -8.96 9.84 35.88
C VAL A 73 -9.87 8.85 35.18
N ASP A 74 -11.19 8.98 35.30
CA ASP A 74 -12.17 8.10 34.65
C ASP A 74 -12.01 8.10 33.12
N THR A 75 -11.81 9.28 32.54
CA THR A 75 -11.57 9.41 31.09
C THR A 75 -10.31 8.68 30.64
N HIS A 76 -9.22 8.76 31.39
CA HIS A 76 -7.98 8.04 31.09
C HIS A 76 -8.14 6.54 31.28
N ARG A 77 -8.86 6.08 32.31
CA ARG A 77 -9.14 4.65 32.54
C ARG A 77 -9.98 4.04 31.43
N GLN A 78 -11.05 4.69 31.00
CA GLN A 78 -11.86 4.21 29.88
C GLN A 78 -11.07 4.09 28.57
N ARG A 79 -10.10 4.99 28.36
CA ARG A 79 -9.24 4.93 27.18
C ARG A 79 -8.15 3.88 27.30
N GLU A 80 -7.62 3.69 28.50
CA GLU A 80 -6.72 2.59 28.79
C GLU A 80 -7.35 1.27 28.29
N GLU A 81 -8.60 0.98 28.66
CA GLU A 81 -9.31 -0.23 28.21
C GLU A 81 -9.39 -0.34 26.67
N GLN A 82 -9.69 0.77 25.98
CA GLN A 82 -9.75 0.79 24.50
C GLN A 82 -8.39 0.55 23.87
N MET A 83 -7.35 1.18 24.39
CA MET A 83 -5.99 1.05 23.87
C MET A 83 -5.42 -0.34 24.14
N ARG A 84 -5.63 -0.88 25.34
CA ARG A 84 -5.24 -2.24 25.69
C ARG A 84 -5.89 -3.26 24.78
N SER A 85 -7.18 -3.09 24.50
CA SER A 85 -7.87 -3.90 23.50
C SER A 85 -7.21 -3.79 22.13
N PHE A 86 -6.98 -2.58 21.63
CA PHE A 86 -6.37 -2.33 20.32
C PHE A 86 -4.97 -2.95 20.18
N TYR A 87 -4.14 -2.81 21.20
CA TYR A 87 -2.79 -3.37 21.19
C TYR A 87 -2.78 -4.89 21.35
N ALA A 88 -3.68 -5.44 22.17
CA ALA A 88 -3.84 -6.88 22.27
C ALA A 88 -4.26 -7.48 20.92
N THR A 89 -5.23 -6.89 20.22
CA THR A 89 -5.63 -7.39 18.88
C THR A 89 -4.52 -7.24 17.86
N ASN A 90 -3.80 -6.11 17.82
CA ASN A 90 -2.74 -5.90 16.83
C ASN A 90 -1.49 -6.75 17.07
N SER A 91 -1.21 -7.11 18.33
CA SER A 91 -0.03 -7.91 18.70
C SER A 91 -0.30 -9.41 18.76
N GLY A 92 -1.53 -9.86 18.50
CA GLY A 92 -1.92 -11.26 18.77
C GLY A 92 -1.80 -11.62 20.25
N GLY A 93 -2.05 -10.66 21.13
CA GLY A 93 -1.96 -10.75 22.59
C GLY A 93 -0.55 -10.56 23.16
N GLN A 94 0.48 -10.40 22.33
CA GLN A 94 1.87 -10.36 22.80
C GLN A 94 2.22 -9.09 23.60
N PHE A 95 1.45 -8.01 23.42
CA PHE A 95 1.67 -6.73 24.07
C PHE A 95 0.42 -6.25 24.82
N ASP A 96 0.63 -5.80 26.05
CA ASP A 96 -0.35 -5.10 26.86
C ASP A 96 0.35 -3.98 27.64
N PHE A 97 -0.40 -2.96 28.06
CA PHE A 97 0.11 -1.92 28.94
C PHE A 97 -1.00 -1.43 29.87
N TYR A 98 -0.66 -0.78 30.97
CA TYR A 98 -1.68 -0.18 31.84
C TYR A 98 -1.15 1.05 32.55
N PHE A 99 -2.04 1.99 32.90
CA PHE A 99 -1.68 3.10 33.76
C PHE A 99 -1.58 2.59 35.20
N ASP A 100 -0.36 2.26 35.62
CA ASP A 100 -0.11 1.84 37.00
C ASP A 100 -0.50 2.96 37.97
N ASP A 101 -0.25 4.22 37.58
CA ASP A 101 -0.75 5.41 38.25
C ASP A 101 -1.19 6.51 37.28
N ILE A 102 -2.17 7.29 37.73
CA ILE A 102 -2.56 8.57 37.12
C ILE A 102 -2.39 9.62 38.22
N ILE A 103 -1.47 10.57 38.03
CA ILE A 103 -1.09 11.54 39.07
C ILE A 103 -1.35 12.99 38.66
N ASP A 104 -1.79 13.77 39.64
CA ASP A 104 -1.98 15.20 39.53
C ASP A 104 -0.63 15.90 39.54
N THR A 105 -0.33 16.69 38.52
CA THR A 105 1.01 17.22 38.26
C THR A 105 0.99 18.74 38.08
N PRO A 106 0.77 19.51 39.17
CA PRO A 106 0.85 20.96 39.12
C PRO A 106 2.30 21.41 38.88
N ILE A 107 2.49 22.29 37.90
CA ILE A 107 3.76 22.97 37.63
C ILE A 107 3.54 24.47 37.46
N GLU A 108 4.58 25.27 37.67
CA GLU A 108 4.56 26.70 37.35
C GLU A 108 4.71 26.88 35.83
N LEU A 109 3.75 27.57 35.20
CA LEU A 109 3.78 27.92 33.77
C LEU A 109 4.50 29.26 33.54
N ASN A 110 4.82 29.56 32.28
CA ASN A 110 5.31 30.89 31.91
C ASN A 110 4.18 31.94 32.02
N ASP A 111 4.52 33.23 32.06
CA ASP A 111 3.55 34.34 32.16
C ASP A 111 2.48 34.35 31.05
N ASP A 112 2.76 33.72 29.91
CA ASP A 112 1.84 33.57 28.77
C ASP A 112 1.03 32.26 28.80
N ASN A 113 1.04 31.54 29.93
CA ASN A 113 0.44 30.23 30.16
C ASN A 113 1.00 29.11 29.25
N THR A 114 2.18 29.30 28.66
CA THR A 114 2.91 28.22 27.96
C THR A 114 3.75 27.41 28.95
N ARG A 115 4.16 26.21 28.54
CA ARG A 115 5.00 25.33 29.36
C ARG A 115 6.45 25.85 29.40
N PRO A 116 7.14 25.79 30.54
CA PRO A 116 8.57 26.04 30.57
C PRO A 116 9.31 24.93 29.80
N SER A 117 10.46 25.25 29.19
CA SER A 117 11.24 24.29 28.36
C SER A 117 11.64 22.99 29.10
N ASN A 118 11.69 23.01 30.43
CA ASN A 118 12.00 21.88 31.30
C ASN A 118 10.78 21.29 32.02
N PHE A 119 9.55 21.54 31.56
CA PHE A 119 8.32 21.11 32.23
C PHE A 119 8.30 19.61 32.58
N TYR A 120 8.84 18.74 31.71
CA TYR A 120 8.90 17.30 31.95
C TYR A 120 9.80 16.95 33.16
N GLN A 121 10.85 17.73 33.43
CA GLN A 121 11.68 17.56 34.62
C GLN A 121 10.90 17.97 35.87
N LEU A 122 10.14 19.07 35.80
CA LEU A 122 9.28 19.53 36.88
C LEU A 122 8.21 18.48 37.21
N ALA A 123 7.53 17.96 36.18
CA ALA A 123 6.56 16.88 36.30
C ALA A 123 7.16 15.62 36.95
N ASN A 124 8.36 15.22 36.50
CA ASN A 124 9.09 14.10 37.09
C ASN A 124 9.45 14.34 38.55
N ASN A 125 9.81 15.57 38.93
CA ASN A 125 10.09 15.92 40.33
C ASN A 125 8.83 15.83 41.20
N VAL A 126 7.66 16.23 40.68
CA VAL A 126 6.37 16.04 41.37
C VAL A 126 6.11 14.56 41.61
N ALA A 127 6.25 13.72 40.57
CA ALA A 127 6.08 12.28 40.67
C ALA A 127 7.03 11.65 41.73
N GLN A 128 8.30 12.04 41.72
CA GLN A 128 9.27 11.59 42.73
C GLN A 128 8.92 12.09 44.14
N GLY A 129 8.40 13.31 44.27
CA GLY A 129 7.89 13.85 45.53
C GLY A 129 6.70 13.07 46.09
N LEU A 130 5.90 12.46 45.21
CA LEU A 130 4.85 11.50 45.55
C LEU A 130 5.38 10.07 45.81
N GLY A 131 6.70 9.89 45.82
CA GLY A 131 7.35 8.61 46.08
C GLY A 131 7.40 7.66 44.88
N LYS A 132 7.11 8.13 43.66
CA LYS A 132 7.19 7.30 42.45
C LYS A 132 8.65 7.10 42.04
N ASN A 133 9.07 5.84 41.91
CA ASN A 133 10.38 5.53 41.37
C ASN A 133 10.33 5.49 39.84
N LEU A 134 10.88 6.52 39.22
CA LEU A 134 10.95 6.65 37.77
C LEU A 134 11.93 5.65 37.12
N SER A 135 12.33 4.54 37.73
CA SER A 135 12.88 3.39 37.01
C SER A 135 11.85 2.30 36.74
N ASP A 136 10.73 2.30 37.46
CA ASP A 136 9.81 1.15 37.55
C ASP A 136 8.73 1.14 36.46
N TYR A 137 8.72 2.16 35.60
CA TYR A 137 7.75 2.32 34.53
C TYR A 137 8.40 1.95 33.20
N TYR A 138 7.61 1.64 32.19
CA TYR A 138 8.06 1.49 30.82
C TYR A 138 8.14 2.87 30.15
N LEU A 139 7.01 3.60 30.14
CA LEU A 139 6.88 4.93 29.53
C LEU A 139 6.21 5.95 30.47
N PHE A 140 6.42 7.23 30.18
CA PHE A 140 5.76 8.35 30.84
C PHE A 140 4.80 9.06 29.88
N ALA A 141 3.52 9.14 30.24
CA ALA A 141 2.53 9.86 29.46
C ALA A 141 2.21 11.18 30.14
N TYR A 142 2.39 12.29 29.42
CA TYR A 142 2.11 13.63 29.90
C TYR A 142 0.86 14.15 29.20
N ASP A 143 -0.23 14.22 29.92
CA ASP A 143 -1.42 14.91 29.47
C ASP A 143 -1.25 16.41 29.70
N ILE A 144 -1.00 17.13 28.62
CA ILE A 144 -0.68 18.57 28.59
C ILE A 144 -1.86 19.41 28.09
N GLY A 145 -3.06 18.82 27.99
CA GLY A 145 -4.25 19.47 27.46
C GLY A 145 -4.74 20.71 28.24
N TYR A 146 -4.27 20.90 29.48
CA TYR A 146 -4.59 22.06 30.33
C TYR A 146 -3.58 23.22 30.22
N THR A 147 -2.63 23.12 29.28
CA THR A 147 -1.62 24.15 29.05
C THR A 147 -1.79 24.75 27.65
N THR A 148 -1.35 25.99 27.45
CA THR A 148 -1.45 26.65 26.14
C THR A 148 -0.51 25.96 25.15
N ASN A 149 -1.03 25.71 23.94
CA ASN A 149 -0.27 25.07 22.88
C ASN A 149 0.82 26.02 22.35
N ASP A 150 2.07 25.57 22.38
CA ASP A 150 3.24 26.27 21.82
C ASP A 150 3.66 25.74 20.45
N THR A 151 3.18 24.56 20.04
CA THR A 151 3.79 23.74 18.98
C THR A 151 2.82 23.22 17.93
N GLY A 152 1.51 23.32 18.15
CA GLY A 152 0.47 22.98 17.15
C GLY A 152 0.14 21.50 17.02
N TRP A 153 0.88 20.60 17.68
CA TRP A 153 0.67 19.14 17.58
C TRP A 153 -0.44 18.61 18.49
N SER A 154 -1.05 17.49 18.09
CA SER A 154 -2.02 16.76 18.93
C SER A 154 -1.34 15.80 19.91
N GLY A 155 -0.18 15.27 19.53
CA GLY A 155 0.67 14.38 20.32
C GLY A 155 2.13 14.50 19.89
N LEU A 156 3.06 14.02 20.72
CA LEU A 156 4.47 13.86 20.38
C LEU A 156 5.10 12.75 21.21
N SER A 157 5.80 11.82 20.56
CA SER A 157 6.52 10.72 21.19
C SER A 157 8.03 10.96 21.12
N THR A 158 8.73 10.75 22.23
CA THR A 158 10.20 10.85 22.31
C THR A 158 10.74 9.78 23.22
N SER A 159 11.77 9.02 22.81
CA SER A 159 12.44 7.99 23.62
C SER A 159 11.49 7.15 24.49
N ASN A 160 11.22 7.55 25.74
CA ASN A 160 10.33 6.89 26.70
C ASN A 160 9.15 7.77 27.20
N ARG A 161 8.75 8.76 26.42
CA ARG A 161 7.80 9.81 26.80
C ARG A 161 6.81 10.06 25.68
N ILE A 162 5.56 10.24 26.04
CA ILE A 162 4.53 10.74 25.14
C ILE A 162 3.93 12.01 25.73
N TYR A 163 3.77 13.05 24.91
CA TYR A 163 3.13 14.30 25.26
C TYR A 163 1.78 14.35 24.54
N LEU A 164 0.68 14.35 25.28
CA LEU A 164 -0.69 14.26 24.76
C LEU A 164 -1.37 15.62 24.96
N GLN A 165 -1.48 16.40 23.89
CA GLN A 165 -2.27 17.64 23.89
C GLN A 165 -3.75 17.33 23.63
N SER A 166 -3.99 16.38 22.74
CA SER A 166 -5.28 15.77 22.48
C SER A 166 -5.33 14.44 23.18
N ILE A 167 -6.36 14.26 23.99
CA ILE A 167 -6.59 13.02 24.68
C ILE A 167 -7.39 12.02 23.83
N ARG A 168 -7.57 12.26 22.51
CA ARG A 168 -8.26 11.32 21.62
C ARG A 168 -7.53 9.97 21.60
N THR A 169 -8.30 8.87 21.61
CA THR A 169 -7.75 7.52 21.67
C THR A 169 -6.78 7.24 20.51
N GLN A 170 -7.11 7.69 19.30
CA GLN A 170 -6.26 7.49 18.11
C GLN A 170 -4.90 8.17 18.24
N VAL A 171 -4.86 9.40 18.78
CA VAL A 171 -3.58 10.10 19.03
C VAL A 171 -2.75 9.29 20.01
N THR A 172 -3.38 8.81 21.08
CA THR A 172 -2.64 8.08 22.11
C THR A 172 -2.15 6.71 21.61
N GLN A 173 -2.94 6.02 20.78
CA GLN A 173 -2.52 4.81 20.07
C GLN A 173 -1.30 5.10 19.19
N HIS A 174 -1.37 6.12 18.34
CA HIS A 174 -0.26 6.53 17.49
C HIS A 174 1.04 6.81 18.29
N GLU A 175 0.96 7.62 19.36
CA GLU A 175 2.13 7.96 20.16
C GLU A 175 2.74 6.75 20.89
N ILE A 176 1.90 5.80 21.33
CA ILE A 176 2.37 4.53 21.90
C ILE A 176 2.97 3.64 20.80
N GLY A 177 2.52 3.74 19.55
CA GLY A 177 3.10 3.07 18.38
C GLY A 177 4.59 3.37 18.24
N HIS A 178 4.96 4.64 18.34
CA HIS A 178 6.37 5.05 18.41
C HIS A 178 7.12 4.49 19.63
N GLN A 179 6.44 4.33 20.77
CA GLN A 179 7.07 3.75 21.97
C GLN A 179 7.36 2.27 21.79
N VAL A 180 6.49 1.56 21.06
CA VAL A 180 6.75 0.20 20.58
C VAL A 180 7.55 0.20 19.27
N GLY A 181 8.26 1.28 18.94
CA GLY A 181 9.28 1.30 17.89
C GLY A 181 8.78 1.29 16.45
N VAL A 182 7.50 1.61 16.22
CA VAL A 182 6.97 1.76 14.86
C VAL A 182 7.14 3.21 14.40
N ASP A 183 7.63 3.38 13.17
CA ASP A 183 7.78 4.69 12.52
C ASP A 183 6.47 5.16 11.87
N HIS A 184 6.42 6.40 11.38
CA HIS A 184 5.24 6.88 10.65
C HIS A 184 5.01 6.09 9.36
N ALA A 185 3.74 5.76 9.10
CA ALA A 185 3.31 5.15 7.86
C ALA A 185 2.98 6.23 6.82
N LYS A 186 3.94 6.46 5.93
CA LYS A 186 3.80 7.49 4.90
C LYS A 186 2.84 7.04 3.81
N ALA A 187 2.42 7.97 2.96
CA ALA A 187 1.74 7.68 1.71
C ALA A 187 2.38 8.45 0.56
N PHE A 188 2.41 7.81 -0.61
CA PHE A 188 2.81 8.44 -1.84
C PHE A 188 1.58 8.99 -2.53
N VAL A 189 1.60 10.29 -2.75
CA VAL A 189 0.47 11.04 -3.30
C VAL A 189 0.91 11.68 -4.59
N THR A 190 0.29 11.23 -5.68
CA THR A 190 0.32 11.94 -6.94
C THR A 190 -0.68 13.09 -6.86
N ARG A 191 -0.22 14.33 -7.01
CA ARG A 191 -1.10 15.50 -7.08
C ARG A 191 -0.78 16.28 -8.33
N ASN A 192 -1.79 16.59 -9.13
CA ASN A 192 -1.65 17.58 -10.20
C ASN A 192 -2.23 18.91 -9.67
N ASP A 193 -1.38 19.91 -9.44
CA ASP A 193 -1.80 21.25 -9.05
C ASP A 193 -1.04 22.35 -9.82
N SER A 194 -1.33 23.63 -9.54
CA SER A 194 -0.76 24.74 -10.30
C SER A 194 0.76 24.87 -10.21
N ASN A 195 1.41 24.16 -9.29
CA ASN A 195 2.85 24.26 -9.01
C ASN A 195 3.56 22.90 -9.11
N PHE A 196 2.82 21.82 -9.34
CA PHE A 196 3.38 20.48 -9.35
C PHE A 196 2.61 19.58 -10.30
N HIS A 197 3.31 19.10 -11.33
CA HIS A 197 2.74 18.25 -12.35
C HIS A 197 3.38 16.86 -12.30
N PRO A 198 2.57 15.79 -12.28
CA PRO A 198 3.09 14.45 -12.50
C PRO A 198 3.52 14.27 -13.97
N TYR A 199 4.60 13.54 -14.26
CA TYR A 199 5.09 13.32 -15.64
C TYR A 199 5.25 11.86 -16.01
N THR A 200 5.21 11.55 -17.31
CA THR A 200 5.56 10.25 -17.89
C THR A 200 6.60 10.42 -18.99
N TRP A 201 7.37 9.38 -19.29
CA TRP A 201 8.33 9.42 -20.39
C TRP A 201 7.70 8.84 -21.65
N ASN A 202 7.49 9.68 -22.67
CA ASN A 202 7.01 9.23 -23.96
C ASN A 202 8.20 8.84 -24.85
N GLU A 203 8.36 7.55 -25.07
CA GLU A 203 9.44 7.00 -25.89
C GLU A 203 9.35 7.42 -27.37
N GLN A 204 8.15 7.64 -27.91
CA GLN A 204 7.99 8.05 -29.31
C GLN A 204 8.43 9.49 -29.53
N SER A 205 8.06 10.39 -28.61
CA SER A 205 8.44 11.81 -28.68
C SER A 205 9.83 12.07 -28.07
N GLN A 206 10.40 11.09 -27.34
CA GLN A 206 11.64 11.21 -26.58
C GLN A 206 11.59 12.40 -25.60
N GLN A 207 10.44 12.59 -24.97
CA GLN A 207 10.17 13.72 -24.08
C GLN A 207 9.33 13.30 -22.88
N TYR A 208 9.44 14.08 -21.82
CA TYR A 208 8.50 13.98 -20.70
C TYR A 208 7.19 14.68 -21.06
N GLU A 209 6.09 14.01 -20.80
CA GLU A 209 4.73 14.51 -20.99
C GLU A 209 4.01 14.56 -19.64
N GLU A 210 3.09 15.50 -19.47
CA GLU A 210 2.30 15.59 -18.24
C GLU A 210 1.40 14.35 -18.13
N TYR A 211 1.43 13.69 -16.98
CA TYR A 211 0.55 12.58 -16.67
C TYR A 211 -0.88 13.08 -16.53
N ILE A 212 -1.77 12.50 -17.33
CA ILE A 212 -3.20 12.80 -17.27
C ILE A 212 -3.91 11.53 -16.82
N PRO A 213 -4.52 11.50 -15.62
CA PRO A 213 -5.30 10.36 -15.14
C PRO A 213 -6.34 9.92 -16.18
N GLY A 214 -6.35 8.62 -16.52
CA GLY A 214 -7.26 8.03 -17.50
C GLY A 214 -6.94 8.31 -18.98
N VAL A 215 -5.93 9.13 -19.31
CA VAL A 215 -5.43 9.37 -20.68
C VAL A 215 -4.02 8.85 -20.89
N SER A 216 -3.20 8.83 -19.82
CA SER A 216 -1.89 8.18 -19.76
C SER A 216 -1.92 6.80 -19.06
N PRO A 217 -2.98 5.96 -19.18
CA PRO A 217 -3.20 4.82 -18.29
C PRO A 217 -2.16 3.69 -18.43
N TYR A 218 -1.33 3.72 -19.47
CA TYR A 218 -0.24 2.75 -19.65
C TYR A 218 1.07 3.20 -19.00
N ASP A 219 1.10 4.39 -18.40
CA ASP A 219 2.31 4.94 -17.80
C ASP A 219 2.34 4.68 -16.28
N PRO A 220 3.28 3.85 -15.82
CA PRO A 220 3.09 3.09 -14.61
C PRO A 220 3.21 3.83 -13.27
N MET A 221 3.76 5.03 -13.22
CA MET A 221 3.60 5.96 -12.09
C MET A 221 4.22 7.26 -12.56
N PRO A 222 3.63 8.40 -12.24
CA PRO A 222 4.24 9.64 -12.64
C PRO A 222 5.52 9.95 -11.87
N PHE A 223 6.45 10.62 -12.54
CA PHE A 223 7.53 11.35 -11.87
C PHE A 223 6.94 12.55 -11.14
N GLY A 224 7.46 12.86 -9.95
CA GLY A 224 6.91 13.91 -9.10
C GLY A 224 5.76 13.36 -8.26
N VAL A 225 6.09 12.54 -7.27
CA VAL A 225 5.14 12.08 -6.26
C VAL A 225 5.54 12.67 -4.92
N ALA A 226 4.59 13.20 -4.15
CA ALA A 226 4.87 13.70 -2.82
C ALA A 226 4.78 12.58 -1.79
N SER A 227 5.76 12.50 -0.90
CA SER A 227 5.66 11.65 0.28
C SER A 227 5.09 12.43 1.44
N TYR A 228 3.91 12.03 1.92
CA TYR A 228 3.30 12.61 3.12
C TYR A 228 3.46 11.67 4.32
N GLU A 229 4.06 12.21 5.38
CA GLU A 229 4.36 11.46 6.61
C GLU A 229 3.12 10.95 7.34
N TYR A 230 2.00 11.71 7.27
CA TYR A 230 0.77 11.42 8.01
C TYR A 230 -0.43 11.13 7.11
N SER A 231 -0.26 10.35 6.04
CA SER A 231 -1.29 10.24 5.00
C SER A 231 -1.64 8.83 4.57
N ASN A 232 -1.14 7.79 5.24
CA ASN A 232 -1.71 6.47 5.06
C ASN A 232 -3.02 6.37 5.87
N PRO A 233 -4.20 6.26 5.24
CA PRO A 233 -5.49 6.24 5.94
C PRO A 233 -5.87 4.86 6.49
N PHE A 234 -5.06 3.85 6.19
CA PHE A 234 -5.23 2.49 6.66
C PHE A 234 -4.38 2.23 7.90
N ASP A 235 -3.31 2.99 8.11
CA ASP A 235 -2.39 2.74 9.20
C ASP A 235 -2.63 3.67 10.39
N THR A 236 -2.53 3.12 11.61
CA THR A 236 -2.51 3.90 12.86
C THR A 236 -1.35 4.90 12.90
N MET A 237 -0.23 4.56 12.27
CA MET A 237 0.99 5.34 12.17
C MET A 237 0.98 6.34 11.00
N GLY A 238 -0.05 6.33 10.16
CA GLY A 238 -0.16 7.24 9.02
C GLY A 238 -0.98 8.46 9.36
N ASN A 239 -2.23 8.48 8.96
CA ASN A 239 -3.16 9.46 9.52
C ASN A 239 -3.61 8.94 10.88
N ILE A 240 -3.75 9.80 11.90
CA ILE A 240 -4.26 9.48 13.25
C ILE A 240 -5.70 8.95 13.15
N SER A 241 -5.82 7.76 12.60
CA SER A 241 -6.99 7.15 12.00
C SER A 241 -7.40 5.96 12.85
N THR A 242 -8.51 5.34 12.50
CA THR A 242 -8.97 4.11 13.14
C THR A 242 -8.35 2.86 12.51
N GLY A 243 -7.18 3.01 11.87
CA GLY A 243 -6.44 1.92 11.25
C GLY A 243 -5.73 1.03 12.26
N ASP A 244 -5.41 -0.18 11.82
CA ASP A 244 -4.47 -1.10 12.46
C ASP A 244 -3.05 -0.90 11.93
N PHE A 245 -2.05 -1.40 12.66
CA PHE A 245 -0.67 -1.46 12.16
C PHE A 245 -0.60 -2.28 10.88
N ARG A 246 0.20 -1.84 9.91
CA ARG A 246 0.45 -2.60 8.67
C ARG A 246 1.13 -3.93 8.95
N ILE A 247 0.94 -4.88 8.04
CA ILE A 247 1.58 -6.19 8.16
C ILE A 247 3.11 -6.09 8.21
N ARG A 248 3.71 -5.19 7.41
CA ARG A 248 5.16 -4.93 7.42
C ARG A 248 5.64 -4.56 8.82
N GLU A 249 5.01 -3.59 9.47
CA GLU A 249 5.39 -3.10 10.79
C GLU A 249 5.31 -4.22 11.83
N LYS A 250 4.23 -5.03 11.77
CA LYS A 250 4.05 -6.21 12.63
C LYS A 250 5.17 -7.24 12.47
N VAL A 251 5.81 -7.31 11.31
CA VAL A 251 6.90 -8.25 11.00
C VAL A 251 8.28 -7.65 11.30
N SER A 252 8.61 -6.49 10.72
CA SER A 252 9.96 -5.89 10.79
C SER A 252 10.22 -5.12 12.07
N ASP A 253 9.24 -4.38 12.57
CA ASP A 253 9.47 -3.37 13.61
C ASP A 253 9.23 -3.95 15.00
N VAL A 254 8.14 -4.71 15.14
CA VAL A 254 7.71 -5.26 16.44
C VAL A 254 7.78 -6.78 16.55
N GLY A 255 7.85 -7.49 15.42
CA GLY A 255 7.97 -8.95 15.38
C GLY A 255 6.78 -9.72 15.96
N TRP A 256 5.58 -9.14 15.94
CA TRP A 256 4.34 -9.81 16.36
C TRP A 256 3.88 -10.88 15.38
N ILE A 257 4.28 -10.77 14.11
CA ILE A 257 4.07 -11.76 13.07
C ILE A 257 5.44 -12.20 12.54
N SER A 258 5.61 -13.48 12.25
CA SER A 258 6.88 -14.00 11.74
C SER A 258 7.05 -13.73 10.24
N GLU A 259 8.30 -13.64 9.77
CA GLU A 259 8.61 -13.53 8.33
C GLU A 259 8.00 -14.68 7.50
N SER A 260 7.84 -15.87 8.08
CA SER A 260 7.20 -17.01 7.41
C SER A 260 5.72 -16.81 7.10
N GLN A 261 5.06 -15.87 7.80
CA GLN A 261 3.68 -15.48 7.58
C GLN A 261 3.57 -14.21 6.71
N PHE A 262 4.71 -13.66 6.27
CA PHE A 262 4.81 -12.57 5.30
C PHE A 262 5.88 -12.90 4.24
N PRO A 263 5.71 -14.03 3.53
CA PRO A 263 6.75 -14.57 2.66
C PRO A 263 6.94 -13.72 1.40
N ARG A 264 8.10 -13.89 0.77
CA ARG A 264 8.34 -13.40 -0.59
C ARG A 264 7.65 -14.29 -1.62
N VAL A 265 7.05 -13.67 -2.62
CA VAL A 265 6.56 -14.39 -3.81
C VAL A 265 7.70 -14.66 -4.78
N ASP A 266 8.64 -13.73 -4.90
CA ASP A 266 9.78 -13.82 -5.80
C ASP A 266 11.03 -14.45 -5.15
N GLY A 267 12.01 -14.80 -5.98
CA GLY A 267 13.28 -15.40 -5.54
C GLY A 267 13.26 -16.94 -5.53
N GLU A 268 14.43 -17.55 -5.27
CA GLU A 268 14.61 -19.01 -5.30
C GLU A 268 13.81 -19.74 -4.21
N ASP A 269 13.67 -19.10 -3.04
CA ASP A 269 12.91 -19.60 -1.89
C ASP A 269 11.50 -18.97 -1.79
N GLY A 270 11.09 -18.19 -2.81
CA GLY A 270 9.79 -17.54 -2.86
C GLY A 270 8.65 -18.51 -3.13
N LEU A 271 7.41 -18.05 -2.93
CA LEU A 271 6.22 -18.86 -3.22
C LEU A 271 6.06 -19.17 -4.72
N GLY A 272 6.63 -18.35 -5.61
CA GLY A 272 6.54 -18.50 -7.06
C GLY A 272 5.17 -18.14 -7.64
N GLU A 273 4.98 -18.47 -8.91
CA GLU A 273 3.70 -18.33 -9.62
C GLU A 273 2.61 -19.21 -9.00
N GLY A 274 1.35 -18.79 -9.14
CA GLY A 274 0.17 -19.52 -8.71
C GLY A 274 -0.74 -18.74 -7.79
N VAL A 275 -1.69 -19.45 -7.17
CA VAL A 275 -2.70 -18.86 -6.29
C VAL A 275 -2.26 -18.94 -4.83
N HIS A 276 -2.12 -17.77 -4.21
CA HIS A 276 -1.70 -17.60 -2.83
C HIS A 276 -2.82 -16.98 -2.00
N ARG A 277 -3.12 -17.60 -0.86
CA ARG A 277 -4.11 -17.08 0.09
C ARG A 277 -3.45 -16.15 1.09
N ILE A 278 -4.08 -15.01 1.35
CA ILE A 278 -3.75 -14.06 2.41
C ILE A 278 -4.94 -13.94 3.35
N TYR A 279 -4.69 -13.97 4.66
CA TYR A 279 -5.67 -13.74 5.71
C TYR A 279 -5.60 -12.31 6.24
N ALA A 280 -6.75 -11.76 6.63
CA ALA A 280 -6.82 -10.47 7.31
C ALA A 280 -6.14 -10.55 8.68
N HIS A 281 -5.33 -9.56 9.03
CA HIS A 281 -4.59 -9.52 10.30
C HIS A 281 -5.21 -8.62 11.38
N ASP A 282 -6.40 -8.06 11.09
CA ASP A 282 -7.13 -7.05 11.85
C ASP A 282 -8.47 -7.56 12.44
N GLU A 283 -8.65 -8.88 12.51
CA GLU A 283 -9.89 -9.53 13.01
C GLU A 283 -9.78 -10.15 14.40
N LEU A 284 -8.62 -10.07 15.03
CA LEU A 284 -8.42 -10.74 16.32
C LEU A 284 -9.37 -10.17 17.38
N GLN A 285 -9.95 -11.06 18.18
CA GLN A 285 -10.86 -10.68 19.24
C GLN A 285 -10.10 -10.52 20.55
N SER A 286 -10.10 -9.30 21.12
CA SER A 286 -9.52 -9.06 22.43
C SER A 286 -10.30 -9.75 23.55
N MET A 287 -9.59 -10.10 24.61
CA MET A 287 -10.17 -10.59 25.85
C MET A 287 -9.29 -10.23 27.04
N THR A 288 -9.85 -10.42 28.23
CA THR A 288 -9.14 -10.18 29.49
C THR A 288 -9.01 -11.48 30.29
N ASP A 289 -7.86 -11.70 30.90
CA ASP A 289 -7.62 -12.83 31.79
C ASP A 289 -8.21 -12.61 33.20
N GLY A 290 -8.05 -13.60 34.08
CA GLY A 290 -8.53 -13.50 35.46
C GLY A 290 -7.77 -12.49 36.34
N LEU A 291 -6.67 -11.93 35.84
CA LEU A 291 -5.83 -10.92 36.50
C LEU A 291 -6.05 -9.51 35.92
N GLY A 292 -6.85 -9.37 34.85
CA GLY A 292 -7.07 -8.09 34.20
C GLY A 292 -6.10 -7.78 33.05
N ASN A 293 -5.26 -8.72 32.62
CA ASN A 293 -4.36 -8.55 31.47
C ASN A 293 -5.14 -8.74 30.16
N TYR A 294 -4.86 -7.90 29.17
CA TYR A 294 -5.46 -8.00 27.86
C TYR A 294 -4.63 -8.92 26.96
N GLY A 295 -5.33 -9.75 26.21
CA GLY A 295 -4.79 -10.64 25.18
C GLY A 295 -5.84 -10.88 24.11
N VAL A 296 -5.75 -12.00 23.39
CA VAL A 296 -6.72 -12.39 22.36
C VAL A 296 -7.26 -13.79 22.60
N VAL A 297 -8.43 -14.09 22.02
CA VAL A 297 -9.03 -15.44 22.10
C VAL A 297 -8.13 -16.47 21.41
N GLU A 298 -7.62 -16.12 20.23
CA GLU A 298 -6.68 -16.92 19.44
C GLU A 298 -5.69 -15.95 18.78
N GLY A 299 -4.40 -16.28 18.86
CA GLY A 299 -3.34 -15.47 18.27
C GLY A 299 -3.26 -15.64 16.75
N TYR A 300 -2.21 -15.06 16.15
CA TYR A 300 -1.92 -15.27 14.73
C TYR A 300 -1.64 -16.76 14.45
N ALA A 301 -2.40 -17.35 13.52
CA ALA A 301 -2.30 -18.75 13.18
C ALA A 301 -0.94 -19.05 12.52
N ALA A 302 -0.26 -20.09 13.00
CA ALA A 302 1.01 -20.51 12.42
C ALA A 302 0.79 -21.13 11.02
N GLY A 303 1.68 -20.81 10.07
CA GLY A 303 1.67 -21.41 8.74
C GLY A 303 0.61 -20.88 7.78
N VAL A 304 0.02 -19.71 8.06
CA VAL A 304 -0.78 -18.94 7.10
C VAL A 304 -0.09 -17.64 6.74
N ASN A 305 -0.45 -17.05 5.59
CA ASN A 305 0.07 -15.76 5.17
C ASN A 305 -0.88 -14.65 5.61
N TYR A 306 -0.37 -13.61 6.25
CA TYR A 306 -1.10 -12.39 6.60
C TYR A 306 -0.78 -11.21 5.66
N GLY A 307 0.17 -11.42 4.76
CA GLY A 307 0.46 -10.57 3.62
C GLY A 307 1.46 -11.28 2.72
N LEU A 308 1.79 -10.65 1.59
CA LEU A 308 2.85 -11.10 0.69
C LEU A 308 3.78 -9.93 0.39
N GLN A 309 5.01 -10.22 -0.01
CA GLN A 309 5.90 -9.22 -0.57
C GLN A 309 6.60 -9.75 -1.81
N TYR A 310 7.05 -8.85 -2.68
CA TYR A 310 8.01 -9.19 -3.72
C TYR A 310 8.97 -8.03 -3.95
N GLN A 311 10.09 -8.31 -4.59
CA GLN A 311 11.04 -7.28 -4.99
C GLN A 311 11.12 -7.19 -6.51
N ARG A 312 11.45 -5.98 -6.97
CA ARG A 312 11.74 -5.73 -8.38
C ARG A 312 12.87 -4.73 -8.52
N LEU A 313 13.44 -4.69 -9.72
CA LEU A 313 14.37 -3.63 -10.08
C LEU A 313 13.58 -2.35 -10.36
N GLY A 314 14.02 -1.22 -9.81
CA GLY A 314 13.50 0.11 -10.10
C GLY A 314 14.61 1.14 -10.09
N GLN A 315 14.27 2.41 -10.23
CA GLN A 315 15.21 3.53 -10.13
C GLN A 315 14.57 4.73 -9.44
N TYR A 316 15.39 5.51 -8.74
CA TYR A 316 15.01 6.82 -8.24
C TYR A 316 15.84 7.91 -8.91
N PHE A 317 15.25 9.09 -9.09
CA PHE A 317 15.95 10.26 -9.59
C PHE A 317 16.70 10.96 -8.45
N ASP A 318 18.02 11.03 -8.57
CA ASP A 318 18.88 11.77 -7.64
C ASP A 318 19.00 13.23 -8.12
N THR A 319 18.52 14.15 -7.30
CA THR A 319 18.52 15.59 -7.60
C THR A 319 19.89 16.23 -7.48
N ASP A 320 20.83 15.64 -6.72
CA ASP A 320 22.18 16.15 -6.57
C ASP A 320 23.02 15.87 -7.82
N THR A 321 22.79 14.72 -8.45
CA THR A 321 23.51 14.31 -9.67
C THR A 321 22.74 14.58 -10.96
N GLY A 322 21.42 14.78 -10.87
CA GLY A 322 20.54 14.92 -12.03
C GLY A 322 20.42 13.63 -12.85
N THR A 323 20.50 12.46 -12.21
CA THR A 323 20.51 11.16 -12.89
C THR A 323 19.63 10.13 -12.18
N PHE A 324 19.12 9.16 -12.93
CA PHE A 324 18.51 7.97 -12.35
C PHE A 324 19.55 7.02 -11.77
N LEU A 325 19.30 6.56 -10.54
CA LEU A 325 20.08 5.53 -9.86
C LEU A 325 19.21 4.30 -9.66
N ALA A 326 19.76 3.13 -9.99
CA ALA A 326 19.07 1.86 -9.79
C ALA A 326 18.84 1.59 -8.29
N GLU A 327 17.72 0.96 -7.98
CA GLU A 327 17.32 0.53 -6.65
C GLU A 327 16.56 -0.79 -6.72
N THR A 328 16.46 -1.48 -5.59
CA THR A 328 15.50 -2.58 -5.41
C THR A 328 14.27 -2.01 -4.72
N GLN A 329 13.12 -2.15 -5.37
CA GLN A 329 11.84 -1.76 -4.79
C GLN A 329 11.18 -3.00 -4.20
N THR A 330 10.79 -2.93 -2.93
CA THR A 330 9.94 -3.93 -2.29
C THR A 330 8.48 -3.51 -2.41
N ILE A 331 7.61 -4.42 -2.81
CA ILE A 331 6.16 -4.22 -2.82
C ILE A 331 5.55 -5.12 -1.76
N ASP A 332 4.83 -4.53 -0.81
CA ASP A 332 4.07 -5.25 0.20
C ASP A 332 2.60 -5.30 -0.21
N ILE A 333 1.96 -6.44 0.02
CA ILE A 333 0.57 -6.71 -0.32
C ILE A 333 -0.15 -7.13 0.95
N GLU A 334 -1.22 -6.41 1.27
CA GLU A 334 -1.97 -6.56 2.51
C GLU A 334 -3.46 -6.72 2.23
N TYR A 335 -4.10 -7.60 2.99
CA TYR A 335 -5.54 -7.76 3.01
C TYR A 335 -6.09 -7.40 4.40
N ARG A 336 -7.23 -6.72 4.42
CA ARG A 336 -7.91 -6.29 5.64
C ARG A 336 -9.35 -6.75 5.67
N SER A 337 -9.85 -6.98 6.87
CA SER A 337 -11.23 -7.40 7.10
C SER A 337 -12.23 -6.43 6.48
N GLY A 338 -13.22 -6.99 5.78
CA GLY A 338 -14.31 -6.21 5.17
C GLY A 338 -13.88 -5.33 4.01
N ALA A 339 -12.62 -5.43 3.54
CA ALA A 339 -12.18 -4.82 2.29
C ALA A 339 -12.60 -5.70 1.10
N ASP A 340 -12.96 -5.05 -0.01
CA ASP A 340 -13.33 -5.71 -1.26
C ASP A 340 -12.10 -6.07 -2.14
N GLY A 341 -10.88 -5.84 -1.64
CA GLY A 341 -9.63 -6.07 -2.36
C GLY A 341 -8.38 -5.94 -1.50
N VAL A 342 -7.20 -6.02 -2.12
CA VAL A 342 -5.89 -5.89 -1.46
C VAL A 342 -5.26 -4.51 -1.65
N GLN A 343 -4.40 -4.14 -0.71
CA GLN A 343 -3.63 -2.90 -0.71
C GLN A 343 -2.19 -3.18 -1.11
N PHE A 344 -1.57 -2.23 -1.83
CA PHE A 344 -0.17 -2.27 -2.21
C PHE A 344 0.61 -1.14 -1.53
N TYR A 345 1.79 -1.47 -1.01
CA TYR A 345 2.73 -0.51 -0.46
C TYR A 345 4.06 -0.60 -1.20
N LEU A 346 4.54 0.55 -1.66
CA LEU A 346 5.84 0.65 -2.33
C LEU A 346 6.93 0.98 -1.29
N SER A 347 8.05 0.24 -1.40
CA SER A 347 9.32 0.40 -0.69
C SER A 347 9.30 0.13 0.83
N GLY A 348 9.11 -1.14 1.21
CA GLY A 348 9.48 -1.69 2.53
C GLY A 348 10.99 -1.91 2.71
N GLU A 349 11.58 -1.20 3.69
CA GLU A 349 12.98 -1.23 4.21
C GLU A 349 14.11 -0.66 3.32
N ALA A 350 15.28 -0.21 3.80
CA ALA A 350 15.75 0.37 5.07
C ALA A 350 17.21 0.83 4.81
N ASP A 351 17.51 2.13 4.85
CA ASP A 351 18.91 2.57 5.01
C ASP A 351 18.97 3.93 5.71
N GLY A 352 19.20 3.91 7.02
CA GLY A 352 19.90 4.90 7.85
C GLY A 352 19.39 6.35 7.96
N ASP A 353 18.59 6.85 7.02
CA ASP A 353 18.08 8.21 7.00
C ASP A 353 16.91 8.26 5.99
N ASN A 354 15.68 8.12 6.51
CA ASN A 354 14.46 8.62 5.86
C ASN A 354 14.11 8.07 4.45
N ARG A 355 13.91 6.75 4.28
CA ARG A 355 13.40 6.11 3.04
C ARG A 355 12.18 5.22 3.33
N LEU A 356 10.99 5.78 3.51
CA LEU A 356 9.88 5.94 2.55
C LEU A 356 9.15 4.63 2.15
N THR A 357 8.30 4.11 3.05
CA THR A 357 7.18 3.20 2.71
C THR A 357 5.91 4.01 2.46
N GLY A 358 5.22 3.82 1.34
CA GLY A 358 3.96 4.55 1.06
C GLY A 358 2.87 3.69 0.43
N ALA A 359 1.63 3.85 0.89
CA ALA A 359 0.46 3.42 0.12
C ALA A 359 0.40 4.22 -1.19
N LEU A 360 0.04 3.58 -2.30
CA LEU A 360 -0.21 4.28 -3.56
C LEU A 360 -1.62 4.88 -3.52
N VAL A 361 -1.73 6.18 -3.31
CA VAL A 361 -3.02 6.88 -3.16
C VAL A 361 -3.20 7.89 -4.30
N ASP A 362 -4.28 7.75 -5.08
CA ASP A 362 -4.75 8.81 -5.97
C ASP A 362 -5.44 9.88 -5.15
N ILE A 363 -5.12 11.15 -5.37
CA ILE A 363 -5.76 12.24 -4.65
C ILE A 363 -6.23 13.30 -5.64
N ASP A 364 -7.46 13.08 -6.12
CA ASP A 364 -8.39 14.19 -6.30
C ASP A 364 -8.88 14.64 -4.90
N SER A 365 -7.99 15.35 -4.20
CA SER A 365 -8.19 16.22 -3.03
C SER A 365 -8.41 15.69 -1.60
N GLU A 366 -8.61 14.40 -1.32
CA GLU A 366 -8.73 13.90 0.06
C GLU A 366 -7.57 12.99 0.51
N THR A 367 -6.78 13.42 1.50
CA THR A 367 -5.71 12.65 2.19
C THR A 367 -6.20 11.39 2.92
N ASN A 368 -7.49 11.06 2.76
CA ASN A 368 -8.17 9.94 3.39
C ASN A 368 -8.82 9.00 2.38
N SER A 369 -8.59 9.19 1.07
CA SER A 369 -9.17 8.32 0.06
C SER A 369 -8.67 6.88 0.23
N ARG A 370 -9.62 5.94 0.20
CA ARG A 370 -9.37 4.50 0.25
C ARG A 370 -9.47 3.84 -1.13
N GLU A 371 -9.50 4.64 -2.20
CA GLU A 371 -10.00 4.27 -3.53
C GLU A 371 -9.05 3.44 -4.42
N ARG A 372 -8.06 2.72 -3.86
CA ARG A 372 -7.20 1.83 -4.67
C ARG A 372 -6.94 0.49 -3.99
N LEU A 373 -8.02 -0.28 -3.81
CA LEU A 373 -7.91 -1.71 -3.57
C LEU A 373 -7.90 -2.43 -4.91
N LEU A 374 -7.08 -3.47 -5.07
CA LEU A 374 -7.26 -4.43 -6.16
C LEU A 374 -8.45 -5.32 -5.81
N GLU A 375 -9.61 -4.96 -6.35
CA GLU A 375 -10.88 -5.63 -6.09
C GLU A 375 -10.94 -7.03 -6.68
N ILE A 376 -11.79 -7.89 -6.09
CA ILE A 376 -12.06 -9.22 -6.62
C ILE A 376 -12.53 -9.15 -8.07
N GLY A 377 -11.87 -9.91 -8.94
CA GLY A 377 -12.09 -9.96 -10.38
C GLY A 377 -11.24 -8.97 -11.18
N SER A 378 -10.44 -8.14 -10.53
CA SER A 378 -9.49 -7.24 -11.17
C SER A 378 -8.07 -7.80 -11.15
N SER A 379 -7.26 -7.31 -12.08
CA SER A 379 -5.82 -7.58 -12.17
C SER A 379 -5.05 -6.27 -12.21
N ILE A 380 -3.79 -6.32 -11.80
CA ILE A 380 -2.83 -5.23 -11.92
C ILE A 380 -1.48 -5.81 -12.33
N GLU A 381 -0.84 -5.19 -13.32
CA GLU A 381 0.54 -5.48 -13.62
C GLU A 381 1.43 -4.68 -12.69
N ASP A 382 2.48 -5.31 -12.13
CA ASP A 382 3.37 -4.58 -11.23
C ASP A 382 3.99 -3.38 -11.94
N THR A 383 4.25 -3.46 -13.25
CA THR A 383 4.67 -2.31 -14.05
C THR A 383 3.87 -1.10 -13.65
N GLU A 384 2.52 -1.15 -13.58
CA GLU A 384 1.56 -0.10 -13.17
C GLU A 384 1.79 0.57 -11.79
N PHE A 385 2.78 0.14 -11.02
CA PHE A 385 3.25 0.84 -9.81
C PHE A 385 4.43 1.80 -10.05
N GLY A 386 4.99 1.83 -11.25
CA GLY A 386 6.07 2.73 -11.62
C GLY A 386 7.44 2.21 -11.25
N MET A 387 8.23 1.85 -12.26
CA MET A 387 9.61 1.40 -12.02
C MET A 387 10.58 2.55 -11.76
N SER A 388 10.17 3.79 -12.05
CA SER A 388 11.00 4.97 -11.86
C SER A 388 10.27 5.97 -10.98
N ARG A 389 10.98 6.57 -10.01
CA ARG A 389 10.37 7.52 -9.08
C ARG A 389 11.19 8.80 -8.94
N PHE A 390 10.49 9.91 -8.76
CA PHE A 390 11.03 11.16 -8.25
C PHE A 390 10.12 11.60 -7.11
N ILE A 391 10.69 11.65 -5.90
CA ILE A 391 9.92 11.94 -4.69
C ILE A 391 10.31 13.33 -4.18
N VAL A 392 9.31 14.16 -3.92
CA VAL A 392 9.47 15.46 -3.26
C VAL A 392 8.93 15.41 -1.84
N ASP A 393 9.48 16.26 -0.98
CA ASP A 393 8.95 16.45 0.37
C ASP A 393 7.49 16.92 0.30
N ALA A 394 6.63 16.44 1.22
CA ALA A 394 5.24 16.88 1.36
C ALA A 394 5.05 18.40 1.37
N GLY A 395 6.04 19.12 1.93
CA GLY A 395 6.04 20.58 2.01
C GLY A 395 6.26 21.29 0.68
N ALA A 396 6.70 20.60 -0.38
CA ALA A 396 6.84 21.15 -1.72
C ALA A 396 5.46 21.32 -2.40
N VAL A 397 4.61 20.29 -2.28
CA VAL A 397 3.32 20.26 -2.97
C VAL A 397 2.27 21.13 -2.27
N GLY A 398 1.65 22.05 -3.01
CA GLY A 398 0.61 22.95 -2.51
C GLY A 398 1.06 24.24 -1.82
N GLN A 399 2.35 24.59 -1.84
CA GLN A 399 2.81 25.90 -1.37
C GLN A 399 2.65 27.01 -2.43
N SER A 400 2.48 28.25 -1.98
CA SER A 400 2.35 29.44 -2.83
C SER A 400 3.67 29.90 -3.46
N THR A 401 4.78 29.27 -3.12
CA THR A 401 6.10 29.55 -3.69
C THR A 401 6.50 28.35 -4.53
N PRO A 402 6.87 28.51 -5.82
CA PRO A 402 7.21 27.39 -6.69
C PRO A 402 8.39 26.63 -6.07
N THR A 403 8.13 25.40 -5.69
CA THR A 403 9.15 24.48 -5.19
C THR A 403 9.43 23.53 -6.34
N ILE A 404 10.58 23.77 -6.97
CA ILE A 404 11.30 22.92 -7.92
C ILE A 404 10.48 21.76 -8.53
N ASP A 405 10.18 21.88 -9.82
CA ASP A 405 9.53 20.85 -10.61
C ASP A 405 10.54 19.78 -11.06
N PHE A 406 10.10 18.54 -11.30
CA PHE A 406 10.93 17.49 -11.87
C PHE A 406 11.66 17.93 -13.15
N LEU A 407 10.99 18.66 -14.04
CA LEU A 407 11.58 19.13 -15.29
C LEU A 407 12.64 20.22 -15.09
N ASP A 408 12.68 20.90 -13.95
CA ASP A 408 13.71 21.89 -13.63
C ASP A 408 15.11 21.27 -13.56
N TYR A 409 15.19 19.95 -13.34
CA TYR A 409 16.44 19.21 -13.29
C TYR A 409 16.93 18.72 -14.67
N ASN A 410 16.17 18.94 -15.74
CA ASN A 410 16.43 18.39 -17.07
C ASN A 410 16.78 16.89 -17.03
N PRO A 411 15.87 16.05 -16.47
CA PRO A 411 16.12 14.64 -16.23
C PRO A 411 16.43 13.88 -17.54
N PRO A 412 17.36 12.90 -17.53
CA PRO A 412 17.57 12.03 -18.68
C PRO A 412 16.43 11.01 -18.78
N ALA A 413 16.29 10.35 -19.94
CA ALA A 413 15.34 9.25 -20.10
C ALA A 413 15.51 8.18 -19.00
N PRO A 414 14.42 7.58 -18.50
CA PRO A 414 14.48 6.41 -17.62
C PRO A 414 15.31 5.28 -18.26
N THR A 415 16.11 4.56 -17.47
CA THR A 415 17.06 3.58 -18.01
C THR A 415 16.69 2.13 -17.74
N ILE A 416 15.74 1.90 -16.83
CA ILE A 416 15.33 0.56 -16.42
C ILE A 416 14.09 0.15 -17.19
N LEU A 417 14.22 -0.96 -17.90
CA LEU A 417 13.14 -1.69 -18.53
C LEU A 417 12.95 -3.00 -17.74
N ALA A 418 11.71 -3.32 -17.35
CA ALA A 418 11.43 -4.63 -16.77
C ALA A 418 11.71 -5.72 -17.81
N GLY A 419 12.65 -6.62 -17.49
CA GLY A 419 12.87 -7.85 -18.25
C GLY A 419 11.90 -8.98 -17.90
N SER A 420 11.08 -8.77 -16.87
CA SER A 420 9.93 -9.58 -16.41
C SER A 420 9.19 -8.79 -15.33
N TRP A 421 7.91 -9.05 -15.16
CA TRP A 421 7.02 -8.30 -14.29
C TRP A 421 5.88 -9.21 -13.83
N TRP A 422 5.19 -8.89 -12.74
CA TRP A 422 4.12 -9.70 -12.18
C TRP A 422 2.77 -9.22 -12.67
N ASN A 423 1.92 -10.11 -13.17
CA ASN A 423 0.48 -9.88 -13.25
C ASN A 423 -0.16 -10.46 -11.99
N ILE A 424 -0.86 -9.61 -11.22
CA ILE A 424 -1.46 -9.97 -9.94
C ILE A 424 -2.97 -9.84 -10.07
N THR A 425 -3.70 -10.94 -9.87
CA THR A 425 -5.17 -10.97 -9.98
C THR A 425 -5.81 -11.34 -8.65
N ALA A 426 -6.77 -10.54 -8.18
CA ALA A 426 -7.56 -10.91 -7.01
C ALA A 426 -8.74 -11.81 -7.44
N ILE A 427 -8.70 -13.10 -7.10
CA ILE A 427 -9.65 -14.09 -7.69
C ILE A 427 -10.89 -14.28 -6.81
N ALA A 428 -10.71 -14.41 -5.50
CA ALA A 428 -11.77 -14.79 -4.58
C ALA A 428 -11.51 -14.28 -3.16
N ASN A 429 -12.57 -14.09 -2.38
CA ASN A 429 -12.49 -13.88 -0.94
C ASN A 429 -13.46 -14.80 -0.19
N GLY A 430 -13.28 -14.90 1.12
CA GLY A 430 -14.17 -15.67 1.98
C GLY A 430 -13.85 -15.51 3.46
N VAL A 431 -14.54 -16.30 4.28
CA VAL A 431 -14.30 -16.39 5.73
C VAL A 431 -14.28 -17.86 6.11
N ASP A 432 -13.27 -18.27 6.88
CA ASP A 432 -13.19 -19.61 7.47
C ASP A 432 -12.96 -19.54 8.99
N ALA A 433 -12.45 -20.62 9.59
CA ALA A 433 -12.21 -20.67 11.04
C ALA A 433 -11.03 -19.80 11.51
N ILE A 434 -10.12 -19.42 10.60
CA ILE A 434 -8.96 -18.58 10.88
C ILE A 434 -9.34 -17.09 10.79
N GLY A 435 -10.15 -16.74 9.78
CA GLY A 435 -10.62 -15.38 9.58
C GLY A 435 -11.09 -15.15 8.14
N SER A 436 -11.26 -13.88 7.77
CA SER A 436 -11.43 -13.49 6.38
C SER A 436 -10.13 -13.64 5.60
N TRP A 437 -10.27 -13.99 4.32
CA TRP A 437 -9.15 -14.22 3.42
C TRP A 437 -9.46 -13.75 2.00
N ILE A 438 -8.39 -13.56 1.24
CA ILE A 438 -8.38 -13.29 -0.20
C ILE A 438 -7.36 -14.19 -0.91
N ASP A 439 -7.73 -14.71 -2.07
CA ASP A 439 -6.86 -15.48 -2.95
C ASP A 439 -6.36 -14.58 -4.07
N LEU A 440 -5.03 -14.51 -4.23
CA LEU A 440 -4.34 -13.76 -5.28
C LEU A 440 -3.63 -14.71 -6.23
N GLU A 441 -3.84 -14.57 -7.53
CA GLU A 441 -3.02 -15.21 -8.57
C GLU A 441 -1.81 -14.34 -8.88
N PHE A 442 -0.63 -14.96 -8.90
CA PHE A 442 0.59 -14.36 -9.40
C PHE A 442 1.02 -15.10 -10.66
N GLU A 443 1.15 -14.36 -11.74
CA GLU A 443 1.67 -14.85 -13.02
C GLU A 443 2.89 -14.02 -13.39
N LEU A 444 4.02 -14.68 -13.66
CA LEU A 444 5.23 -13.97 -14.03
C LEU A 444 5.20 -13.71 -15.53
N ILE A 445 4.93 -12.45 -15.90
CA ILE A 445 5.01 -12.01 -17.28
C ILE A 445 6.48 -11.71 -17.59
N SER A 446 7.16 -12.67 -18.21
CA SER A 446 8.41 -12.36 -18.88
C SER A 446 8.07 -11.75 -20.24
N PRO A 447 8.43 -10.48 -20.55
CA PRO A 447 8.32 -9.93 -21.88
C PRO A 447 8.99 -10.90 -22.82
N LEU A 448 8.11 -11.45 -23.60
CA LEU A 448 8.21 -12.01 -24.91
C LEU A 448 9.62 -11.94 -25.50
N ASN A 449 10.56 -12.72 -24.96
CA ASN A 449 12.00 -12.84 -25.29
C ASN A 449 12.79 -11.56 -25.70
N GLY A 450 12.22 -10.37 -25.50
CA GLY A 450 12.70 -9.08 -25.99
C GLY A 450 12.55 -8.83 -27.50
N LEU A 451 11.92 -9.71 -28.29
CA LEU A 451 11.75 -9.51 -29.74
C LEU A 451 10.32 -9.04 -30.05
N ALA A 452 10.19 -7.77 -30.43
CA ALA A 452 8.91 -7.24 -30.91
C ALA A 452 8.38 -8.08 -32.07
N GLY A 453 7.08 -8.42 -32.03
CA GLY A 453 6.39 -9.20 -33.05
C GLY A 453 6.65 -10.72 -33.01
N ASP A 454 7.42 -11.22 -32.05
CA ASP A 454 7.57 -12.66 -31.80
C ASP A 454 6.38 -13.11 -30.95
N LEU A 455 5.24 -13.35 -31.58
CA LEU A 455 4.02 -13.71 -30.88
C LEU A 455 4.09 -15.12 -30.30
N ASN A 456 4.87 -16.04 -30.87
CA ASN A 456 4.89 -17.44 -30.41
C ASN A 456 5.99 -17.75 -29.38
N GLN A 457 6.87 -16.80 -29.09
CA GLN A 457 7.95 -16.89 -28.11
C GLN A 457 9.11 -17.82 -28.43
N ASP A 458 9.31 -18.15 -29.70
CA ASP A 458 10.37 -19.05 -30.14
C ASP A 458 11.74 -18.38 -30.39
N ARG A 459 11.82 -17.06 -30.16
CA ARG A 459 12.98 -16.17 -30.36
C ARG A 459 13.26 -15.84 -31.83
N ILE A 460 12.29 -16.00 -32.71
CA ILE A 460 12.40 -15.75 -34.15
C ILE A 460 11.09 -15.17 -34.68
N VAL A 461 11.06 -13.86 -34.97
CA VAL A 461 9.92 -13.26 -35.70
C VAL A 461 9.87 -13.81 -37.14
N ASN A 462 8.87 -14.63 -37.42
CA ASN A 462 8.73 -15.35 -38.67
C ASN A 462 7.25 -15.44 -39.14
N GLN A 463 6.95 -16.37 -40.06
CA GLN A 463 5.60 -16.52 -40.60
C GLN A 463 4.60 -17.04 -39.56
N ASP A 464 5.04 -17.84 -38.59
CA ASP A 464 4.20 -18.37 -37.53
C ASP A 464 3.64 -17.22 -36.66
N ASP A 465 4.43 -16.17 -36.42
CA ASP A 465 3.97 -14.98 -35.70
C ASP A 465 2.99 -14.15 -36.52
N ILE A 466 3.22 -14.03 -37.83
CA ILE A 466 2.27 -13.38 -38.74
C ILE A 466 0.95 -14.13 -38.75
N ASP A 467 0.99 -15.47 -38.71
CA ASP A 467 -0.20 -16.30 -38.68
C ASP A 467 -0.97 -16.14 -37.35
N LEU A 468 -0.26 -16.03 -36.21
CA LEU A 468 -0.87 -15.67 -34.91
C LEU A 468 -1.49 -14.28 -34.93
N PHE A 469 -0.79 -13.28 -35.48
CA PHE A 469 -1.29 -11.92 -35.61
C PHE A 469 -2.58 -11.89 -36.45
N LEU A 470 -2.59 -12.59 -37.58
CA LEU A 470 -3.76 -12.70 -38.45
C LEU A 470 -4.92 -13.46 -37.79
N ALA A 471 -4.61 -14.43 -36.91
CA ALA A 471 -5.63 -15.15 -36.14
C ALA A 471 -6.29 -14.25 -35.09
N GLY A 472 -5.53 -13.32 -34.50
CA GLY A 472 -6.03 -12.31 -33.56
C GLY A 472 -6.56 -11.03 -34.22
N TRP A 473 -6.45 -10.86 -35.53
CA TRP A 473 -6.91 -9.68 -36.26
C TRP A 473 -8.35 -9.27 -35.93
N MET A 474 -8.55 -8.02 -35.52
CA MET A 474 -9.81 -7.41 -35.09
C MET A 474 -10.44 -8.09 -33.86
N THR A 475 -9.65 -8.79 -33.04
CA THR A 475 -10.10 -9.33 -31.75
C THR A 475 -10.19 -8.20 -30.74
N ASP A 476 -11.32 -8.12 -30.04
CA ASP A 476 -11.49 -7.26 -28.86
C ASP A 476 -10.72 -7.90 -27.70
N THR A 477 -9.65 -7.23 -27.29
CA THR A 477 -8.73 -7.66 -26.25
C THR A 477 -8.83 -6.78 -25.00
N LEU A 478 -9.84 -5.88 -24.90
CA LEU A 478 -9.97 -4.90 -23.81
C LEU A 478 -9.96 -5.53 -22.41
N ASN A 479 -10.54 -6.72 -22.26
CA ASN A 479 -10.64 -7.44 -20.98
C ASN A 479 -9.62 -8.59 -20.86
N MET A 480 -8.60 -8.61 -21.72
CA MET A 480 -7.51 -9.56 -21.65
C MET A 480 -6.35 -8.99 -20.85
N SER A 481 -5.54 -9.86 -20.25
CA SER A 481 -4.24 -9.48 -19.68
C SER A 481 -3.32 -8.90 -20.77
N SER A 482 -2.30 -8.13 -20.41
CA SER A 482 -1.37 -7.59 -21.42
C SER A 482 -0.66 -8.69 -22.20
N ILE A 483 -0.34 -9.82 -21.56
CA ILE A 483 0.27 -10.96 -22.26
C ILE A 483 -0.69 -11.58 -23.28
N ASP A 484 -1.96 -11.74 -22.93
CA ASP A 484 -2.98 -12.27 -23.85
C ASP A 484 -3.24 -11.30 -25.00
N LYS A 485 -3.28 -9.99 -24.73
CA LYS A 485 -3.33 -8.94 -25.75
C LYS A 485 -2.20 -9.14 -26.76
N TYR A 486 -0.96 -9.25 -26.27
CA TYR A 486 0.20 -9.47 -27.14
C TYR A 486 0.08 -10.77 -27.94
N TYR A 487 -0.31 -11.89 -27.32
CA TYR A 487 -0.49 -13.17 -28.03
C TYR A 487 -1.59 -13.12 -29.10
N HIS A 488 -2.56 -12.21 -28.96
CA HIS A 488 -3.56 -11.93 -29.98
C HIS A 488 -3.12 -10.85 -30.98
N GLY A 489 -1.89 -10.36 -30.88
CA GLY A 489 -1.34 -9.37 -31.80
C GLY A 489 -1.77 -7.93 -31.51
N ASP A 490 -2.40 -7.64 -30.38
CA ASP A 490 -2.59 -6.27 -29.86
C ASP A 490 -1.25 -5.80 -29.27
N LEU A 491 -0.39 -5.27 -30.14
CA LEU A 491 1.00 -4.92 -29.89
C LEU A 491 1.15 -3.52 -29.26
N ASP A 492 0.14 -2.66 -29.38
CA ASP A 492 0.07 -1.37 -28.70
C ASP A 492 -0.84 -1.38 -27.45
N PHE A 493 -1.39 -2.56 -27.12
CA PHE A 493 -2.24 -2.83 -25.96
C PHE A 493 -3.54 -2.01 -25.90
N SER A 494 -3.97 -1.45 -27.03
CA SER A 494 -5.15 -0.59 -27.14
C SER A 494 -6.48 -1.27 -26.83
N GLY A 495 -6.49 -2.60 -26.71
CA GLY A 495 -7.69 -3.40 -26.51
C GLY A 495 -8.35 -3.85 -27.81
N LEU A 496 -7.70 -3.63 -28.96
CA LEU A 496 -8.15 -4.11 -30.26
C LEU A 496 -6.95 -4.35 -31.16
N THR A 497 -6.78 -5.59 -31.65
CA THR A 497 -5.77 -5.87 -32.68
C THR A 497 -6.17 -5.26 -34.02
N ASP A 498 -5.54 -4.16 -34.43
CA ASP A 498 -5.94 -3.38 -35.61
C ASP A 498 -4.78 -2.95 -36.53
N LEU A 499 -5.07 -2.00 -37.44
CA LEU A 499 -4.11 -1.48 -38.42
C LEU A 499 -2.87 -0.85 -37.79
N THR A 500 -2.98 -0.33 -36.58
CA THR A 500 -1.88 0.22 -35.78
C THR A 500 -0.93 -0.91 -35.39
N ASP A 501 -1.46 -2.02 -34.88
CA ASP A 501 -0.66 -3.20 -34.57
C ASP A 501 -0.06 -3.85 -35.80
N LEU A 502 -0.77 -3.86 -36.93
CA LEU A 502 -0.22 -4.40 -38.18
C LEU A 502 1.03 -3.63 -38.60
N ASN A 503 1.04 -2.31 -38.38
CA ASN A 503 2.22 -1.50 -38.65
C ASN A 503 3.38 -1.84 -37.70
N LEU A 504 3.10 -2.09 -36.42
CA LEU A 504 4.10 -2.57 -35.45
C LEU A 504 4.64 -3.95 -35.82
N MET A 505 3.76 -4.89 -36.18
CA MET A 505 4.12 -6.23 -36.64
C MET A 505 4.97 -6.18 -37.92
N HIS A 506 4.61 -5.32 -38.87
CA HIS A 506 5.40 -5.12 -40.07
C HIS A 506 6.80 -4.57 -39.78
N GLN A 507 6.94 -3.64 -38.83
CA GLN A 507 8.23 -3.11 -38.39
C GLN A 507 9.09 -4.18 -37.71
N ALA A 508 8.47 -4.98 -36.84
CA ALA A 508 9.09 -6.14 -36.19
C ALA A 508 9.65 -7.14 -37.22
N VAL A 509 8.81 -7.60 -38.16
CA VAL A 509 9.21 -8.51 -39.24
C VAL A 509 10.34 -7.90 -40.09
N SER A 510 10.21 -6.62 -40.47
CA SER A 510 11.23 -5.91 -41.27
C SER A 510 12.58 -5.82 -40.56
N THR A 511 12.56 -5.70 -39.23
CA THR A 511 13.76 -5.65 -38.39
C THR A 511 14.38 -7.04 -38.25
N ALA A 512 13.57 -8.04 -37.93
CA ALA A 512 14.02 -9.41 -37.69
C ALA A 512 14.53 -10.11 -38.94
N MET A 513 13.88 -9.89 -40.10
CA MET A 513 14.37 -10.41 -41.38
C MET A 513 15.67 -9.76 -41.83
N GLY A 514 16.11 -8.72 -41.13
CA GLY A 514 17.25 -7.89 -41.50
C GLY A 514 16.93 -7.20 -42.81
N THR A 515 16.73 -5.89 -42.77
CA THR A 515 16.86 -5.09 -43.99
C THR A 515 18.32 -5.15 -44.46
N SER A 516 18.69 -6.25 -45.12
CA SER A 516 19.62 -6.20 -46.24
C SER A 516 19.03 -5.16 -47.18
N SER A 517 19.61 -3.98 -47.12
CA SER A 517 19.19 -2.80 -47.84
C SER A 517 19.02 -3.16 -49.31
N GLY A 518 17.78 -3.19 -49.80
CA GLY A 518 17.50 -3.37 -51.23
C GLY A 518 16.51 -4.49 -51.57
N LEU A 519 15.33 -4.50 -50.98
CA LEU A 519 14.17 -4.98 -51.72
C LEU A 519 13.47 -3.78 -52.32
N GLN A 520 13.78 -3.57 -53.61
CA GLN A 520 12.89 -2.88 -54.54
C GLN A 520 11.48 -3.40 -54.28
N VAL A 521 10.58 -2.50 -53.87
CA VAL A 521 9.14 -2.74 -54.00
C VAL A 521 8.93 -3.17 -55.46
N PRO A 522 8.46 -4.40 -55.74
CA PRO A 522 7.94 -4.68 -57.07
C PRO A 522 6.74 -3.76 -57.22
N GLU A 523 6.87 -2.70 -58.02
CA GLU A 523 5.73 -1.92 -58.47
C GLU A 523 4.81 -2.84 -59.30
N ALA A 524 4.01 -3.64 -58.63
CA ALA A 524 2.89 -4.30 -59.25
C ALA A 524 1.84 -3.20 -59.49
N SER A 525 1.70 -2.82 -60.77
CA SER A 525 0.52 -2.19 -61.40
C SER A 525 0.33 -0.66 -61.40
N SER A 526 1.09 0.15 -60.65
CA SER A 526 0.97 1.63 -60.74
C SER A 526 1.41 2.19 -62.10
N ALA A 527 2.46 1.64 -62.72
CA ALA A 527 2.88 2.01 -64.07
C ALA A 527 1.88 1.59 -65.16
N ALA A 528 1.18 0.45 -64.98
CA ALA A 528 0.15 0.00 -65.92
C ALA A 528 -1.09 0.89 -65.90
N ILE A 529 -1.46 1.41 -64.71
CA ILE A 529 -2.57 2.35 -64.55
C ILE A 529 -2.22 3.73 -65.13
N ALA A 530 -0.99 4.22 -64.94
CA ALA A 530 -0.54 5.49 -65.52
C ALA A 530 -0.50 5.44 -67.07
N VAL A 531 -0.07 4.33 -67.66
CA VAL A 531 -0.10 4.14 -69.12
C VAL A 531 -1.54 4.00 -69.66
N ALA A 532 -2.41 3.29 -68.94
CA ALA A 532 -3.83 3.19 -69.30
C ALA A 532 -4.57 4.54 -69.25
N CYS A 533 -4.30 5.38 -68.23
CA CYS A 533 -4.87 6.72 -68.13
C CYS A 533 -4.35 7.67 -69.22
N THR A 534 -3.09 7.53 -69.63
CA THR A 534 -2.51 8.36 -70.71
C THR A 534 -3.07 7.98 -72.09
N LEU A 535 -3.31 6.69 -72.33
CA LEU A 535 -3.94 6.20 -73.57
C LEU A 535 -5.43 6.53 -73.66
N LEU A 536 -6.16 6.50 -72.55
CA LEU A 536 -7.57 6.92 -72.48
C LEU A 536 -7.75 8.43 -72.68
N LEU A 537 -6.85 9.26 -72.14
CA LEU A 537 -6.88 10.71 -72.37
C LEU A 537 -6.45 11.09 -73.81
N GLY A 538 -5.56 10.31 -74.44
CA GLY A 538 -5.21 10.48 -75.85
C GLY A 538 -6.34 10.12 -76.82
N ALA A 539 -7.12 9.08 -76.51
CA ALA A 539 -8.24 8.63 -77.35
C ALA A 539 -9.45 9.59 -77.35
N VAL A 540 -9.69 10.31 -76.24
CA VAL A 540 -10.76 11.31 -76.14
C VAL A 540 -10.38 12.64 -76.84
N GLY A 541 -9.08 12.94 -76.96
CA GLY A 541 -8.59 14.11 -77.70
C GLY A 541 -8.68 14.02 -79.22
N TYR A 542 -8.64 12.81 -79.79
CA TYR A 542 -8.56 12.61 -81.24
C TYR A 542 -9.93 12.63 -81.97
N THR A 543 -11.04 12.48 -81.25
CA THR A 543 -12.40 12.46 -81.86
C THR A 543 -13.06 13.84 -81.99
N ARG A 544 -12.40 14.94 -81.59
CA ARG A 544 -13.01 16.30 -81.59
C ARG A 544 -12.45 17.29 -82.64
N ARG A 545 -11.76 16.81 -83.67
CA ARG A 545 -11.37 17.63 -84.85
C ARG A 545 -11.73 16.89 -86.14
N GLY A 546 -12.93 17.15 -86.67
CA GLY A 546 -13.30 16.59 -87.97
C GLY A 546 -14.75 16.78 -88.41
N SER A 547 -15.32 17.99 -88.31
CA SER A 547 -16.53 18.33 -89.06
C SER A 547 -16.76 19.85 -89.12
N SER A 548 -16.12 20.49 -90.10
CA SER A 548 -16.55 21.78 -90.66
C SER A 548 -16.31 21.74 -92.16
N LEU A 549 -17.34 21.30 -92.91
CA LEU A 549 -17.68 21.76 -94.24
C LEU A 549 -19.20 21.68 -94.39
#